data_AF-A0A6G3WW04-F1
#
_entry.id   AF-A0A6G3WW04-F1
#
_cell.length_a   1.000
_cell.length_b   1.000
_cell.length_c   1.000
_cell.angle_alpha   90.00
_cell.angle_beta   90.00
_cell.angle_gamma   90.00
#
_symmetry.space_group_name_H-M   'P 1'
#
loop_
_entity.id
_entity.type
_entity.pdbx_description
1 polymer ?
#
loop_
_entity_poly.entity_id
_entity_poly.type
_entity_poly.pdbx_seq_one_letter_code
_entity_poly.pdbx_strand_id
1 'polypeptide(L)' 'MATHLITGAGSGIGAAVARRLQERGDDVVLLARDAGRAKEFADRYPGARTLVGDLG' A
#
# COMPACT_ATOMS: atom_id res chain seq x y z
N MET A 1 17.38 -2.65 -1.16
CA MET A 1 16.11 -2.30 -0.49
C MET A 1 15.71 -0.93 -1.02
N ALA A 2 14.63 -0.85 -1.79
CA ALA A 2 14.09 0.41 -2.31
C ALA A 2 12.76 0.72 -1.63
N THR A 3 12.36 2.00 -1.65
CA THR A 3 11.05 2.43 -1.14
C THR A 3 10.11 2.73 -2.31
N HIS A 4 8.91 2.14 -2.29
CA HIS A 4 7.91 2.30 -3.34
C HIS A 4 6.63 2.91 -2.77
N LEU A 5 6.10 3.95 -3.42
CA LEU A 5 4.76 4.46 -3.15
C LEU A 5 3.79 3.84 -4.16
N ILE A 6 2.76 3.16 -3.69
CA ILE A 6 1.70 2.57 -4.52
C ILE A 6 0.40 3.34 -4.32
N THR A 7 -0.13 3.89 -5.40
CA THR A 7 -1.50 4.41 -5.48
C THR A 7 -2.44 3.32 -5.98
N GLY A 8 -3.67 3.26 -5.45
CA GLY A 8 -4.65 2.26 -5.90
C GLY A 8 -4.34 0.82 -5.45
N ALA A 9 -3.72 0.66 -4.28
CA ALA A 9 -3.34 -0.65 -3.74
C ALA A 9 -4.51 -1.53 -3.23
N GLY A 10 -5.75 -1.04 -3.30
CA GLY A 10 -6.89 -1.76 -2.71
C GLY A 10 -7.34 -3.00 -3.49
N SER A 11 -7.11 -3.04 -4.80
CA SER A 11 -7.54 -4.15 -5.65
C SER A 11 -6.67 -4.28 -6.91
N GLY A 12 -6.93 -5.32 -7.70
CA GLY A 12 -6.35 -5.51 -9.03
C GLY A 12 -4.82 -5.43 -9.05
N ILE A 13 -4.30 -4.66 -10.01
CA ILE A 13 -2.86 -4.54 -10.28
C ILE A 13 -2.13 -3.93 -9.09
N GLY A 14 -2.65 -2.85 -8.49
CA GLY A 14 -1.99 -2.19 -7.37
C GLY A 14 -1.82 -3.13 -6.18
N ALA A 15 -2.84 -3.93 -5.87
CA ALA A 15 -2.77 -4.94 -4.81
C ALA A 15 -1.74 -6.04 -5.10
N ALA A 16 -1.67 -6.51 -6.35
CA ALA A 16 -0.71 -7.54 -6.77
C ALA A 16 0.74 -7.02 -6.71
N VAL A 17 0.96 -5.78 -7.16
CA VAL A 17 2.28 -5.14 -7.13
C VAL A 17 2.73 -4.89 -5.69
N ALA A 18 1.86 -4.35 -4.82
CA ALA A 18 2.18 -4.15 -3.40
C ALA A 18 2.65 -5.44 -2.73
N ARG A 19 1.93 -6.56 -2.96
CA ARG A 19 2.31 -7.87 -2.42
C ARG A 19 3.68 -8.32 -2.93
N ARG A 20 3.90 -8.21 -4.25
CA ARG A 20 5.15 -8.67 -4.88
C ARG A 20 6.38 -7.88 -4.41
N LEU A 21 6.22 -6.59 -4.14
CA LEU A 21 7.27 -5.72 -3.61
C LEU A 21 7.57 -6.03 -2.14
N GLN A 22 6.55 -6.25 -1.31
CA GLN A 22 6.76 -6.71 0.07
C GLN A 22 7.44 -8.07 0.14
N GLU A 23 7.02 -9.05 -0.68
CA GLU A 23 7.66 -10.38 -0.77
C GLU A 23 9.13 -10.30 -1.19
N ARG A 24 9.54 -9.25 -1.90
CA ARG A 24 10.94 -8.98 -2.27
C ARG A 24 11.75 -8.36 -1.12
N GLY A 25 11.09 -7.94 -0.04
CA GLY A 25 11.70 -7.25 1.09
C GLY A 25 11.92 -5.76 0.87
N ASP A 26 11.20 -5.14 -0.08
CA ASP A 26 11.24 -3.69 -0.25
C ASP A 26 10.28 -2.97 0.71
N ASP A 27 10.59 -1.71 1.00
CA ASP A 27 9.71 -0.85 1.79
C ASP A 27 8.53 -0.40 0.93
N VAL A 28 7.31 -0.69 1.38
CA VAL A 28 6.10 -0.34 0.66
C VAL A 28 5.32 0.73 1.44
N VAL A 29 4.99 1.82 0.74
CA VAL A 29 4.09 2.88 1.21
C VAL A 29 2.82 2.83 0.38
N LEU A 30 1.67 2.75 1.03
CA LEU A 30 0.37 2.62 0.37
C LEU A 30 -0.46 3.88 0.58
N LEU A 31 -0.85 4.54 -0.51
CA LEU A 31 -1.78 5.67 -0.44
C LEU A 31 -3.21 5.13 -0.34
N ALA A 32 -3.88 5.43 0.77
CA ALA A 32 -5.28 5.17 1.02
C ALA A 32 -6.09 6.46 0.87
N ARG A 33 -7.30 6.37 0.31
CA ARG A 33 -8.19 7.53 0.13
C ARG A 33 -8.63 8.14 1.47
N ASP A 34 -8.86 7.29 2.46
CA ASP A 34 -9.35 7.69 3.79
C ASP A 34 -8.73 6.82 4.89
N ALA A 35 -9.00 7.18 6.15
CA ALA A 35 -8.47 6.48 7.31
C ALA A 35 -8.98 5.04 7.44
N GLY A 36 -10.20 4.75 6.99
CA GLY A 36 -10.76 3.40 7.00
C GLY A 36 -9.98 2.48 6.05
N ARG A 37 -9.74 2.95 4.82
CA ARG A 37 -8.89 2.27 3.84
C ARG A 37 -7.45 2.12 4.32
N ALA A 38 -6.91 3.13 5.01
CA ALA A 38 -5.56 3.02 5.58
C ALA A 38 -5.47 1.91 6.63
N LYS A 39 -6.51 1.73 7.45
CA LYS A 39 -6.60 0.62 8.40
C LYS A 39 -6.68 -0.73 7.69
N GLU A 40 -7.54 -0.85 6.67
CA GLU A 40 -7.61 -2.06 5.84
C GLU A 40 -6.24 -2.43 5.25
N PHE A 41 -5.46 -1.45 4.81
CA PHE A 41 -4.13 -1.67 4.27
C PHE A 41 -3.12 -2.12 5.32
N ALA A 42 -3.15 -1.52 6.52
CA ALA A 42 -2.28 -1.93 7.62
C ALA A 42 -2.53 -3.38 8.03
N ASP A 43 -3.80 -3.81 8.04
CA ASP A 43 -4.19 -5.19 8.35
C ASP A 43 -3.78 -6.17 7.24
N ARG A 44 -3.94 -5.76 5.97
CA ARG A 44 -3.66 -6.61 4.80
C ARG A 44 -2.18 -6.72 4.44
N TYR A 45 -1.39 -5.68 4.71
CA TYR A 45 0.02 -5.57 4.36
C TYR A 45 0.87 -5.24 5.60
N PRO A 46 1.07 -6.20 6.53
CA PRO A 46 1.90 -5.97 7.71
C PRO A 46 3.28 -5.43 7.34
N GLY A 47 3.73 -4.39 8.03
CA GLY A 47 5.01 -3.72 7.77
C GLY A 47 4.98 -2.67 6.65
N ALA A 48 3.90 -2.57 5.86
CA ALA A 48 3.72 -1.43 4.97
C ALA A 48 3.38 -0.16 5.76
N ARG A 49 3.88 0.99 5.30
CA ARG A 49 3.42 2.30 5.79
C ARG A 49 2.19 2.73 5.00
N THR A 50 1.29 3.46 5.63
CA THR A 50 0.11 4.01 4.97
C THR A 50 0.14 5.53 5.00
N LEU A 51 -0.33 6.16 3.93
CA LEU A 51 -0.57 7.59 3.83
C LEU A 51 -2.04 7.80 3.45
N VAL A 52 -2.70 8.76 4.09
CA VAL A 52 -4.07 9.14 3.72
C VAL A 52 -4.02 10.33 2.78
N GLY A 53 -4.65 10.21 1.63
CA GLY A 53 -4.80 11.30 0.66
C GLY A 53 -5.71 10.89 -0.50
N ASP A 54 -6.53 11.83 -0.95
CA ASP A 54 -7.37 11.66 -2.13
C ASP A 54 -6.71 12.32 -3.34
N LEU A 55 -6.65 11.59 -4.46
CA LEU A 55 -6.01 12.07 -5.70
C LEU A 55 -7.00 12.70 -6.69
N GLY A 56 -8.30 12.72 -6.35
CA GLY A 56 -9.40 13.18 -7.21
C GLY A 56 -10.42 12.09 -7.52
#